data_AF-A0A7J9XSV9-F1
#
_entry.id   AF-A0A7J9XSV9-F1
#
_cell.length_a   1.000
_cell.length_b   1.000
_cell.length_c   1.000
_cell.angle_alpha   90.00
_cell.angle_beta   90.00
_cell.angle_gamma   90.00
#
_symmetry.space_group_name_H-M   'P 1'
#
loop_
_entity.id
_entity.type
_entity.pdbx_description
1 polymer ?
#
loop_
_entity_poly.entity_id
_entity_poly.type
_entity_poly.pdbx_seq_one_letter_code
_entity_poly.pdbx_strand_id
1 'polypeptide(L)'
;MNPDQLRETAEYYDTADLSEHIEQATWEEHEPAAEPMVTYALRLPRPVIDQLRAAAQSRSVKVSTLMREWLEERLAVESEGNEDATVPVSALLALVAERGGGRPRAS
;
A
#
# COMPACT_ATOMS: atom_id res chain seq x y z
N MET A 1 -25.32 11.85 17.87
CA MET A 1 -25.26 12.91 18.91
C MET A 1 -26.59 13.64 18.89
N ASN A 2 -27.22 13.86 20.04
CA ASN A 2 -28.54 14.49 20.11
C ASN A 2 -28.40 16.04 20.03
N PRO A 3 -29.21 16.76 19.24
CA PRO A 3 -29.18 18.23 19.15
C PRO A 3 -29.31 18.97 20.49
N ASP A 4 -30.07 18.44 21.45
CA ASP A 4 -30.23 19.11 22.75
C ASP A 4 -28.93 19.08 23.57
N GLN A 5 -28.20 17.97 23.50
CA GLN A 5 -26.89 17.81 24.16
C GLN A 5 -25.84 18.76 23.56
N LEU A 6 -25.92 19.01 22.25
CA LEU A 6 -25.03 19.96 21.56
C LEU A 6 -25.24 21.39 22.07
N ARG A 7 -26.50 21.81 22.26
CA ARG A 7 -26.83 23.14 22.75
C ARG A 7 -26.39 23.33 24.21
N GLU A 8 -26.67 22.35 25.07
CA GLU A 8 -26.24 22.38 26.47
C GLU A 8 -24.71 22.44 26.60
N THR A 9 -24.01 21.67 25.78
CA THR A 9 -22.54 21.70 25.74
C THR A 9 -22.02 23.07 25.30
N ALA A 10 -22.64 23.68 24.27
CA ALA A 10 -22.26 25.01 23.82
C ALA A 10 -22.48 26.08 24.91
N GLU A 11 -23.64 26.07 25.58
CA GLU A 11 -23.96 27.01 26.66
C GLU A 11 -22.99 26.88 27.85
N TYR A 12 -22.55 25.66 28.18
CA TYR A 12 -21.54 25.41 29.21
C TYR A 12 -20.18 26.04 28.85
N TYR A 13 -19.70 25.82 27.62
CA TYR A 13 -18.39 26.32 27.21
C TYR A 13 -18.34 27.84 26.95
N ASP A 14 -19.48 28.50 26.74
CA ASP A 14 -19.55 29.97 26.61
C ASP A 14 -19.18 30.70 27.91
N THR A 15 -19.31 30.04 29.06
CA THR A 15 -19.08 30.67 30.37
C THR A 15 -18.06 29.92 31.24
N ALA A 16 -17.64 28.73 30.83
CA ALA A 16 -16.66 27.94 31.56
C ALA A 16 -15.26 28.57 31.49
N ASP A 17 -14.65 28.80 32.65
CA ASP A 17 -13.22 29.08 32.74
C ASP A 17 -12.43 27.77 32.63
N LEU A 18 -11.75 27.60 31.50
CA LEU A 18 -10.93 26.43 31.21
C LEU A 18 -9.45 26.64 31.55
N SER A 19 -9.07 27.77 32.14
CA SER A 19 -7.65 28.11 32.38
C SER A 19 -6.94 27.02 33.19
N GLU A 20 -7.55 26.54 34.27
CA GLU A 20 -6.99 25.45 35.09
C GLU A 20 -6.87 24.12 34.31
N HIS A 21 -7.83 23.84 33.42
CA HIS A 21 -7.81 22.62 32.60
C HIS A 21 -6.72 22.68 31.52
N ILE A 22 -6.46 23.87 30.98
CA ILE A 22 -5.40 24.11 29.99
C ILE A 22 -4.03 24.05 30.68
N GLU A 23 -3.89 24.61 31.89
CA GLU A 23 -2.65 24.54 32.68
C GLU A 23 -2.28 23.10 33.06
N GLN A 24 -3.27 22.26 33.33
CA GLN A 24 -3.08 20.84 33.65
C GLN A 24 -3.03 19.93 32.41
N ALA A 25 -3.31 20.48 31.22
CA ALA A 25 -3.28 19.71 29.99
C ALA A 25 -1.85 19.26 29.69
N THR A 26 -1.68 17.96 29.45
CA THR A 26 -0.43 17.43 28.91
C THR A 26 -0.47 17.56 27.40
N TRP A 27 0.54 18.19 26.81
CA TRP A 27 0.71 18.19 25.37
C TRP A 27 1.08 16.78 24.91
N GLU A 28 0.19 16.15 24.15
CA GLU A 28 0.57 14.96 23.39
C GLU A 28 1.39 15.41 22.19
N GLU A 29 2.71 15.40 22.33
CA GLU A 29 3.61 15.43 21.19
C GLU A 29 3.48 14.09 20.45
N HIS A 30 2.65 14.07 19.40
CA HIS A 30 2.69 12.97 18.47
C HIS A 30 4.00 13.04 17.70
N GLU A 31 4.95 12.18 18.06
CA GLU A 31 6.09 11.93 17.18
C GLU A 31 5.55 11.50 15.81
N PRO A 32 5.97 12.14 14.70
CA PRO A 32 5.58 11.68 13.39
C PRO A 32 6.07 10.24 13.24
N ALA A 33 5.18 9.36 12.76
CA ALA A 33 5.56 7.98 12.47
C ALA A 33 6.85 7.98 11.64
N ALA A 34 7.79 7.09 11.97
CA ALA A 34 9.09 6.99 11.29
C ALA A 34 8.94 6.92 9.75
N GLU A 35 7.84 6.31 9.29
CA GLU A 35 7.42 6.29 7.89
C GLU A 35 5.99 6.83 7.75
N PRO A 36 5.82 8.12 7.40
CA PRO A 36 4.49 8.69 7.24
C PRO A 36 3.79 8.10 6.00
N MET A 37 2.58 7.58 6.21
CA MET A 37 1.78 7.01 5.12
C MET A 37 1.09 8.11 4.30
N VAL A 38 1.26 8.06 2.98
CA VAL A 38 0.58 8.99 2.05
C VAL A 38 -0.64 8.32 1.43
N THR A 39 -1.74 9.06 1.34
CA THR A 39 -2.94 8.61 0.63
C THR A 39 -2.85 8.97 -0.85
N TYR A 40 -3.05 7.99 -1.73
CA TYR A 40 -3.12 8.17 -3.17
C TYR A 40 -4.48 7.74 -3.71
N ALA A 41 -5.08 8.57 -4.56
CA ALA A 41 -6.35 8.27 -5.22
C ALA A 41 -6.11 7.74 -6.63
N LEU A 42 -6.39 6.45 -6.85
CA LEU A 42 -6.29 5.79 -8.17
C LEU A 42 -7.68 5.47 -8.70
N ARG A 43 -7.93 5.81 -9.97
CA ARG A 43 -9.13 5.34 -10.69
C ARG A 43 -8.81 4.00 -11.35
N LEU A 44 -9.64 3.00 -11.06
CA LEU A 44 -9.55 1.66 -11.62
C LEU A 44 -10.85 1.32 -12.37
N PRO A 45 -10.79 0.56 -13.47
CA PRO A 45 -11.98 -0.01 -14.08
C PRO A 45 -12.74 -0.89 -13.07
N ARG A 46 -14.08 -0.88 -13.14
CA ARG A 46 -14.93 -1.68 -12.26
C ARG A 46 -14.58 -3.18 -12.23
N PRO A 47 -14.31 -3.85 -13.37
CA PRO A 47 -13.92 -5.26 -13.36
C PRO A 47 -12.64 -5.54 -12.57
N VAL A 48 -11.73 -4.56 -12.47
CA VAL A 48 -10.47 -4.71 -11.74
C VAL A 48 -10.72 -4.64 -10.24
N ILE A 49 -11.53 -3.68 -9.77
CA ILE A 49 -11.82 -3.58 -8.32
C ILE A 49 -12.64 -4.76 -7.81
N ASP A 50 -13.51 -5.33 -8.65
CA ASP A 50 -14.30 -6.51 -8.29
C ASP A 50 -13.38 -7.75 -8.12
N GLN A 51 -12.38 -7.92 -8.99
CA GLN A 51 -11.36 -8.97 -8.83
C GLN A 51 -10.52 -8.78 -7.56
N LEU A 52 -10.09 -7.54 -7.27
CA LEU A 52 -9.34 -7.22 -6.06
C LEU A 52 -10.15 -7.51 -4.78
N ARG A 53 -11.46 -7.23 -4.80
CA ARG A 53 -12.38 -7.56 -3.69
C ARG A 53 -12.46 -9.06 -3.47
N ALA A 54 -12.63 -9.85 -4.52
CA ALA A 54 -12.68 -11.30 -4.42
C ALA A 54 -11.36 -11.88 -3.86
N ALA A 55 -10.21 -11.39 -4.34
CA ALA A 55 -8.89 -11.80 -3.85
C ALA A 55 -8.64 -11.40 -2.38
N ALA A 56 -9.11 -10.23 -1.95
CA ALA A 56 -8.98 -9.79 -0.56
C ALA A 56 -9.88 -10.61 0.36
N GLN A 57 -11.10 -10.92 -0.10
CA GLN A 57 -12.06 -11.74 0.65
C GLN A 57 -11.55 -13.17 0.86
N SER A 58 -10.95 -13.81 -0.15
CA SER A 58 -10.40 -15.16 0.00
C SER A 58 -9.24 -15.21 1.02
N ARG A 59 -8.56 -14.08 1.22
CA ARG A 59 -7.48 -13.91 2.22
C ARG A 59 -7.97 -13.32 3.55
N SER A 60 -9.25 -13.00 3.68
CA SER A 60 -9.84 -12.33 4.87
C SER A 60 -9.16 -11.00 5.24
N VAL A 61 -8.68 -10.24 4.26
CA VAL A 61 -8.05 -8.92 4.44
C VAL A 61 -8.84 -7.81 3.75
N LYS A 62 -8.54 -6.56 4.08
CA LYS A 62 -9.09 -5.39 3.36
C LYS A 62 -8.43 -5.27 1.99
N VAL A 63 -9.18 -4.78 0.99
CA VAL A 63 -8.66 -4.54 -0.36
C VAL A 63 -7.44 -3.60 -0.35
N SER A 64 -7.45 -2.56 0.47
CA SER A 64 -6.34 -1.62 0.60
C SER A 64 -5.07 -2.27 1.19
N THR A 65 -5.24 -3.26 2.07
CA THR A 65 -4.13 -4.03 2.64
C THR A 65 -3.52 -4.91 1.58
N LEU A 66 -4.37 -5.67 0.86
CA LEU A 66 -3.92 -6.50 -0.25
C LEU A 66 -3.18 -5.71 -1.34
N MET A 67 -3.74 -4.56 -1.73
CA MET A 67 -3.11 -3.69 -2.74
C MET A 67 -1.74 -3.17 -2.29
N ARG A 68 -1.59 -2.85 -1.01
CA ARG A 68 -0.32 -2.41 -0.44
C ARG A 68 0.70 -3.54 -0.49
N GLU A 69 0.35 -4.73 0.02
CA GLU A 69 1.21 -5.91 0.01
C GLU A 69 1.70 -6.21 -1.41
N TRP A 70 0.80 -6.28 -2.39
CA TRP A 70 1.17 -6.55 -3.78
C TRP A 70 2.06 -5.47 -4.39
N LEU A 71 1.86 -4.21 -4.00
CA LEU A 71 2.71 -3.11 -4.47
C LEU A 71 4.12 -3.20 -3.87
N GLU A 72 4.22 -3.44 -2.57
CA GLU A 72 5.49 -3.62 -1.85
C GLU A 72 6.26 -4.84 -2.38
N GLU A 73 5.58 -5.99 -2.55
CA GLU A 73 6.15 -7.19 -3.15
C GLU A 73 6.68 -6.91 -4.57
N ARG A 74 5.90 -6.22 -5.41
CA ARG A 74 6.35 -5.90 -6.77
C ARG A 74 7.55 -4.95 -6.78
N LEU A 75 7.55 -3.93 -5.92
CA LEU A 75 8.65 -2.97 -5.83
C LEU A 75 9.92 -3.60 -5.25
N ALA A 76 9.81 -4.54 -4.31
CA ALA A 76 10.94 -5.30 -3.79
C ALA A 76 11.62 -6.09 -4.92
N VAL A 77 10.84 -6.81 -5.73
CA VAL A 77 11.34 -7.55 -6.90
C VAL A 77 12.03 -6.63 -7.91
N GLU A 78 11.46 -5.46 -8.20
CA GLU A 78 12.07 -4.49 -9.13
C GLU A 78 13.35 -3.85 -8.56
N SER A 79 13.42 -3.67 -7.23
CA SER A 79 14.57 -3.04 -6.55
C SER A 79 15.76 -4.00 -6.39
N GLU A 80 15.49 -5.29 -6.20
CA GLU A 80 16.51 -6.35 -6.22
C GLU A 80 17.06 -6.60 -7.64
N GLY A 81 16.33 -6.16 -8.67
CA GLY A 81 16.63 -6.32 -10.09
C GLY A 81 17.73 -5.41 -10.69
N ASN A 82 18.59 -4.77 -9.88
CA ASN A 82 19.83 -4.17 -10.41
C ASN A 82 21.01 -5.18 -10.46
N GLU A 83 20.77 -6.45 -10.07
CA GLU A 83 21.70 -7.56 -10.27
C GLU A 83 21.07 -8.76 -11.02
N ASP A 84 19.74 -8.81 -11.19
CA ASP A 84 19.03 -9.97 -11.75
C ASP A 84 17.94 -9.58 -12.78
N ALA A 85 18.36 -9.25 -14.00
CA ALA A 85 17.46 -8.89 -15.08
C ALA A 85 16.66 -10.11 -15.59
N THR A 86 15.34 -10.11 -15.43
CA THR A 86 14.47 -11.11 -16.07
C THR A 86 14.56 -11.02 -17.59
N VAL A 87 15.12 -12.06 -18.21
CA VAL A 87 15.09 -12.28 -19.65
C VAL A 87 13.88 -13.10 -20.08
N PRO A 88 13.19 -12.73 -21.18
CA PRO A 88 12.10 -13.53 -21.70
C PRO A 88 12.60 -14.89 -22.18
N VAL A 89 11.85 -15.97 -21.91
CA VAL A 89 12.20 -17.35 -22.29
C VAL A 89 12.48 -17.49 -23.79
N SER A 90 11.83 -16.68 -24.63
CA SER A 90 12.10 -16.64 -26.07
C SER A 90 13.54 -16.21 -26.40
N ALA A 91 14.11 -15.27 -25.65
CA ALA A 91 15.50 -14.84 -25.84
C ALA A 91 16.49 -15.93 -25.42
N LEU A 92 16.18 -16.70 -24.37
CA LEU A 92 16.97 -17.86 -23.97
C LEU A 92 16.94 -18.98 -25.02
N LEU A 93 15.76 -19.27 -25.59
CA LEU A 93 15.60 -20.28 -26.63
C LEU A 93 16.34 -19.92 -27.92
N ALA A 94 16.32 -18.64 -28.31
CA ALA A 94 17.08 -18.14 -29.47
C ALA A 94 18.60 -18.35 -29.28
N LEU A 95 19.13 -17.99 -28.10
CA LEU A 95 20.55 -18.14 -27.78
C LEU A 95 21.00 -19.62 -27.80
N VAL A 96 20.17 -20.54 -27.30
CA VAL A 96 20.47 -21.97 -27.31
C VAL A 96 20.45 -22.55 -28.73
N ALA A 97 19.54 -22.10 -29.59
CA ALA A 97 19.52 -22.52 -30.99
C ALA A 97 20.79 -22.07 -31.75
N GLU A 98 21.27 -20.86 -31.47
CA GLU A 98 22.50 -20.32 -32.06
C GLU A 98 23.76 -21.09 -31.62
N ARG A 99 23.81 -21.55 -30.36
CA ARG A 99 24.94 -22.33 -29.80
C ARG A 99 24.83 -23.84 -30.07
N GLY A 100 23.62 -24.38 -30.17
CA GLY A 100 23.33 -25.81 -30.34
C GLY A 100 23.48 -26.33 -31.77
N GLY A 101 23.62 -25.45 -32.76
CA GLY A 101 23.89 -25.80 -34.16
C GLY A 101 25.33 -26.28 -34.47
N GLY A 102 26.10 -26.67 -33.46
CA GLY A 102 27.49 -27.14 -33.60
C GLY A 102 27.61 -28.53 -34.23
N ARG A 103 27.56 -28.57 -35.56
CA ARG A 103 28.02 -29.60 -36.54
C ARG A 103 28.02 -31.10 -36.15
N PRO A 104 27.42 -31.99 -36.97
CA PRO A 104 27.62 -33.43 -36.81
C PRO A 104 29.10 -33.78 -37.06
N ARG A 105 29.71 -34.54 -36.13
CA ARG A 105 31.00 -35.19 -36.37
C ARG A 105 30.78 -36.30 -37.39
N ALA A 106 31.29 -36.10 -38.60
CA ALA A 106 31.48 -37.14 -39.58
C ALA A 106 32.68 -38.03 -39.18
N SER A 107 32.58 -39.29 -39.62
CA SER A 107 33.53 -40.41 -39.55
C SER A 107 33.37 -41.35 -38.38
#